data_AF-A0A7X0Z9U8-F1
#
_entry.id   AF-A0A7X0Z9U8-F1
#
_cell.length_a   1.000
_cell.length_b   1.000
_cell.length_c   1.000
_cell.angle_alpha   90.00
_cell.angle_beta   90.00
_cell.angle_gamma   90.00
#
_symmetry.space_group_name_H-M   'P 1'
#
loop_
_entity.id
_entity.type
_entity.pdbx_description
1 polymer ?
#
loop_
_entity_poly.entity_id
_entity_poly.type
_entity_poly.pdbx_seq_one_letter_code
_entity_poly.pdbx_strand_id
1 'polypeptide(L)' 'MKKIVDDTFLVFGMVFVFLLIASYFLPIGKIIEDGRAFLIIFFILDVVGKYLLNQKREKNK' A
#
# COMPACT_ATOMS: atom_id res chain seq x y z
N MET A 1 -5.63 19.72 2.29
CA MET A 1 -5.10 18.63 1.42
C MET A 1 -4.09 17.72 2.10
N LYS A 2 -3.07 18.22 2.83
CA LYS A 2 -2.06 17.36 3.50
C LYS A 2 -2.65 16.23 4.35
N LYS A 3 -3.57 16.56 5.25
CA LYS A 3 -4.22 15.60 6.17
C LYS A 3 -5.01 14.52 5.42
N ILE A 4 -5.75 14.95 4.38
CA ILE A 4 -6.53 14.05 3.52
C ILE A 4 -5.60 13.07 2.78
N VAL A 5 -4.48 13.55 2.22
CA VAL A 5 -3.51 12.67 1.54
C VAL A 5 -2.90 11.67 2.52
N ASP A 6 -2.47 12.13 3.69
CA ASP A 6 -1.84 11.27 4.69
C ASP A 6 -2.84 10.23 5.26
N ASP A 7 -4.11 10.60 5.46
CA ASP A 7 -5.20 9.70 5.87
C ASP A 7 -5.52 8.68 4.76
N THR A 8 -5.56 9.11 3.49
CA THR A 8 -5.79 8.22 2.34
C THR A 8 -4.69 7.17 2.21
N PHE A 9 -3.41 7.58 2.27
CA PHE A 9 -2.27 6.63 2.28
C PHE A 9 -2.36 5.63 3.44
N LEU A 10 -2.85 6.07 4.60
CA LEU A 10 -2.99 5.21 5.77
C LEU A 10 -4.10 4.16 5.56
N VAL A 11 -5.25 4.58 5.03
CA VAL A 11 -6.37 3.67 4.70
C VAL A 11 -5.98 2.70 3.59
N PHE A 12 -5.35 3.17 2.49
CA PHE A 12 -4.88 2.30 1.42
C PHE A 12 -3.85 1.29 1.92
N GLY A 13 -2.85 1.72 2.70
CA GLY A 13 -1.88 0.82 3.32
C GLY A 13 -2.54 -0.26 4.19
N MET A 14 -3.52 0.09 5.03
CA MET A 14 -4.26 -0.89 5.83
C MET A 14 -5.03 -1.89 4.97
N VAL A 15 -5.71 -1.42 3.92
CA VAL A 15 -6.48 -2.28 3.01
C VAL A 15 -5.55 -3.26 2.28
N PHE A 16 -4.39 -2.79 1.78
CA PHE A 16 -3.43 -3.65 1.12
C PHE A 16 -2.83 -4.70 2.06
N VAL A 17 -2.49 -4.33 3.29
CA VAL A 17 -2.01 -5.29 4.30
C VAL A 17 -3.08 -6.33 4.62
N PHE A 18 -4.33 -5.90 4.79
CA PHE A 18 -5.44 -6.81 5.06
C PHE A 18 -5.68 -7.78 3.89
N LEU A 19 -5.71 -7.28 2.66
CA LEU A 19 -5.85 -8.11 1.46
C LEU A 19 -4.68 -9.07 1.28
N LEU A 20 -3.46 -8.63 1.57
CA LEU A 20 -2.28 -9.47 1.53
C LEU A 20 -2.42 -10.64 2.50
N ILE A 21 -2.71 -10.36 3.78
CA ILE A 21 -2.92 -11.38 4.80
C ILE A 21 -4.04 -12.31 4.38
N ALA A 22 -5.21 -11.78 4.01
CA ALA A 22 -6.35 -12.58 3.57
C ALA A 22 -6.02 -13.49 2.38
N SER A 23 -5.20 -13.01 1.44
CA SER A 23 -4.76 -13.80 0.28
C SER A 23 -3.97 -15.06 0.66
N TYR A 24 -3.29 -15.07 1.81
CA TYR A 24 -2.53 -16.23 2.31
C TYR A 24 -3.43 -17.25 2.99
N PHE A 25 -4.51 -16.82 3.64
CA PHE A 25 -5.42 -17.71 4.39
C PHE A 25 -6.57 -18.26 3.56
N LEU A 26 -6.95 -17.58 2.48
CA LEU A 26 -8.05 -18.00 1.62
C LEU A 26 -7.51 -18.78 0.41
N PRO A 27 -7.88 -20.07 0.25
CA PRO A 27 -7.45 -20.89 -0.89
C PRO A 27 -8.32 -20.59 -2.11
N ILE A 28 -8.28 -19.34 -2.62
CA ILE A 28 -9.15 -18.86 -3.72
C ILE A 28 -8.59 -19.25 -5.11
N GLY A 29 -7.70 -20.23 -5.18
CA GLY A 29 -7.13 -20.71 -6.45
C GLY A 29 -6.06 -19.80 -7.05
N LYS A 30 -5.42 -20.30 -8.13
CA LYS A 30 -4.20 -19.74 -8.74
C LYS A 30 -4.23 -18.23 -9.02
N ILE A 31 -5.42 -17.66 -9.29
CA ILE A 31 -5.60 -16.23 -9.58
C ILE A 31 -5.18 -15.34 -8.40
N ILE A 32 -5.51 -15.73 -7.17
CA ILE A 32 -5.10 -14.95 -5.98
C ILE A 32 -3.62 -15.18 -5.66
N GLU A 33 -3.08 -16.36 -5.96
CA GLU A 33 -1.67 -16.69 -5.83
C GLU A 33 -0.80 -15.77 -6.69
N ASP A 34 -1.17 -15.57 -7.96
CA ASP A 34 -0.53 -14.61 -8.86
C ASP A 34 -0.84 -13.15 -8.46
N GLY A 35 -2.04 -12.90 -7.92
CA GLY A 35 -2.48 -11.61 -7.38
C GLY A 35 -1.67 -11.13 -6.16
N ARG A 36 -1.02 -12.03 -5.41
CA ARG A 36 -0.18 -11.65 -4.25
C ARG A 36 0.98 -10.77 -4.65
N ALA A 37 1.62 -11.07 -5.78
CA ALA A 37 2.73 -10.26 -6.29
C ALA A 37 2.28 -8.83 -6.57
N PHE A 38 1.10 -8.65 -7.16
CA PHE A 38 0.51 -7.32 -7.36
C PHE A 38 0.24 -6.61 -6.03
N LEU A 39 -0.35 -7.27 -5.05
CA LEU A 39 -0.60 -6.68 -3.72
C LEU A 39 0.69 -6.21 -3.04
N ILE A 40 1.77 -6.99 -3.14
CA ILE A 40 3.10 -6.61 -2.62
C ILE A 40 3.64 -5.39 -3.36
N ILE A 41 3.59 -5.39 -4.70
CA ILE A 41 4.08 -4.26 -5.52
C ILE A 41 3.32 -2.99 -5.18
N PHE A 42 1.98 -3.04 -5.10
CA PHE A 42 1.16 -1.89 -4.76
C PHE A 42 1.45 -1.39 -3.34
N PHE A 43 1.63 -2.28 -2.37
CA PHE A 43 2.01 -1.90 -1.02
C PHE A 43 3.36 -1.17 -0.97
N ILE A 44 4.37 -1.69 -1.68
CA ILE A 44 5.69 -1.04 -1.77
C ILE A 44 5.56 0.35 -2.43
N LEU A 45 4.80 0.46 -3.52
CA LEU A 45 4.56 1.74 -4.19
C LEU A 45 3.88 2.76 -3.28
N ASP A 46 2.94 2.33 -2.43
CA ASP A 46 2.23 3.20 -1.49
C ASP A 46 3.19 3.73 -0.41
N VAL A 47 4.04 2.86 0.15
CA VAL A 47 5.07 3.23 1.15
C VAL A 47 6.12 4.15 0.53
N VAL A 48 6.64 3.82 -0.65
CA VAL A 48 7.65 4.62 -1.36
C VAL A 48 7.06 5.97 -1.78
N GLY A 49 5.83 5.99 -2.28
CA GLY A 49 5.11 7.21 -2.63
C GLY A 49 4.96 8.16 -1.45
N LYS A 50 4.56 7.63 -0.28
CA LYS A 50 4.50 8.39 0.97
C LYS A 50 5.87 8.89 1.40
N TYR A 51 6.91 8.05 1.32
CA TYR A 51 8.27 8.42 1.68
C TYR A 51 8.81 9.57 0.81
N LEU A 52 8.66 9.47 -0.51
CA LEU A 52 9.07 10.52 -1.46
C LEU A 52 8.29 11.82 -1.24
N LEU A 53 6.99 11.74 -0.96
CA LEU A 53 6.16 12.89 -0.59
C LEU A 53 6.70 13.57 0.68
N ASN A 54 7.09 12.79 1.68
CA ASN A 54 7.64 13.31 2.93
C ASN A 54 9.03 13.92 2.72
N GLN A 55 9.90 13.27 1.95
CA GLN A 55 11.24 13.78 1.62
C GLN A 55 11.17 15.11 0.85
N LYS A 56 10.25 15.24 -0.11
CA LYS A 56 10.02 16.50 -0.83
C LYS A 56 9.51 17.60 0.10
N ARG A 57 8.74 17.26 1.14
CA ARG A 57 8.27 18.22 2.15
C ARG A 57 9.40 18.69 3.07
N GLU A 58 10.35 17.82 3.43
CA GLU A 58 11.52 18.21 4.25
C GLU A 58 12.51 19.08 3.47
N LYS A 59 12.73 18.79 2.18
CA LYS A 59 13.61 19.62 1.32
C LYS A 59 13.08 21.03 1.01
N ASN A 60 11.77 21.25 1.11
CA ASN A 60 11.11 22.53 0.85
C ASN A 60 10.80 23.33 2.14
N LYS A 61 11.34 22.90 3.28
CA LYS A 61 11.23 23.58 4.57
C LYS A 61 12.53 24.34 4.84
#